data_AF-A0A969YLN3-F1
#
_entry.id   AF-A0A969YLN3-F1
#
_cell.length_a   1.000
_cell.length_b   1.000
_cell.length_c   1.000
_cell.angle_alpha   90.00
_cell.angle_beta   90.00
_cell.angle_gamma   90.00
#
_symmetry.space_group_name_H-M   'P 1'
#
loop_
_entity.id
_entity.type
_entity.pdbx_description
1 polymer ?
#
loop_
_entity_poly.entity_id
_entity_poly.type
_entity_poly.pdbx_seq_one_letter_code
_entity_poly.pdbx_strand_id
1 'polypeptide(L)'
;MLTTSKTPQKYSLVLCSLVATLVIWLGSKWYYQDWFENPFKYPAKASSLTATVLMCWSIILSTRASFIENHFGGLDKVYQVHKHLGKWAVGIIVLHPLFLSADRILDLPEFIRGLWFVPTGGSRYLVGHNLGVATLLLMGILLFLT
;
A
#
# COMPACT_ATOMS: atom_id res chain seq x y z
N MET A 1 -28.75 -8.92 2.46
CA MET A 1 -28.08 -8.48 1.22
C MET A 1 -28.09 -6.96 1.20
N LEU A 2 -26.92 -6.32 1.38
CA LEU A 2 -26.83 -4.87 1.21
C LEU A 2 -27.03 -4.54 -0.27
N THR A 3 -28.04 -3.76 -0.58
CA THR A 3 -28.32 -3.28 -1.93
C THR A 3 -27.09 -2.51 -2.41
N THR A 4 -26.48 -2.96 -3.51
CA THR A 4 -25.47 -2.18 -4.21
C THR A 4 -26.18 -0.95 -4.79
N SER A 5 -26.23 0.12 -3.99
CA SER A 5 -26.75 1.40 -4.41
C SER A 5 -26.01 1.85 -5.67
N LYS A 6 -26.72 1.87 -6.80
CA LYS A 6 -26.20 2.17 -8.16
C LYS A 6 -25.66 3.60 -8.31
N THR A 7 -25.66 4.42 -7.26
CA THR A 7 -25.12 5.76 -7.31
C THR A 7 -23.57 5.73 -7.32
N PRO A 8 -22.94 6.55 -8.18
CA PRO A 8 -21.48 6.55 -8.34
C PRO A 8 -20.78 6.98 -7.06
N GLN A 9 -19.75 6.24 -6.65
CA GLN A 9 -18.90 6.62 -5.52
C GLN A 9 -17.90 7.72 -5.95
N LYS A 10 -17.69 8.71 -5.09
CA LYS A 10 -16.72 9.79 -5.33
C LYS A 10 -15.33 9.38 -4.83
N TYR A 11 -14.40 9.15 -5.74
CA TYR A 11 -13.00 8.82 -5.43
C TYR A 11 -12.03 10.00 -5.67
N SER A 12 -12.54 11.18 -6.03
CA SER A 12 -11.72 12.30 -6.51
C SER A 12 -10.64 12.73 -5.53
N LEU A 13 -10.96 12.89 -4.23
CA LEU A 13 -9.97 13.27 -3.21
C LEU A 13 -8.89 12.20 -3.02
N VAL A 14 -9.30 10.93 -3.00
CA VAL A 14 -8.39 9.79 -2.86
C VAL A 14 -7.44 9.76 -4.05
N LEU A 15 -7.98 9.82 -5.27
CA LEU A 15 -7.20 9.82 -6.51
C LEU A 15 -6.28 11.04 -6.61
N CYS A 16 -6.75 12.23 -6.23
CA CYS A 16 -5.95 13.44 -6.22
C CYS A 16 -4.73 13.28 -5.29
N SER A 17 -4.94 12.83 -4.06
CA SER A 17 -3.83 12.61 -3.10
C SER A 17 -2.87 11.51 -3.54
N LEU A 18 -3.38 10.45 -4.18
CA LEU A 18 -2.56 9.37 -4.74
C LEU A 18 -1.68 9.89 -5.88
N VAL A 19 -2.27 10.55 -6.86
CA VAL A 19 -1.56 11.12 -8.02
C VAL A 19 -0.54 12.14 -7.53
N ALA A 20 -0.93 13.04 -6.62
CA ALA A 20 0.00 13.99 -6.03
C ALA A 20 1.19 13.30 -5.37
N THR A 21 0.96 12.24 -4.58
CA THR A 21 2.03 11.48 -3.91
C THR A 21 2.99 10.86 -4.94
N LEU A 22 2.46 10.22 -5.99
CA LEU A 22 3.28 9.58 -7.02
C LEU A 22 4.04 10.60 -7.88
N VAL A 23 3.40 11.73 -8.22
CA VAL A 23 4.03 12.83 -8.97
C VAL A 23 5.13 13.49 -8.14
N ILE A 24 4.91 13.75 -6.86
CA ILE A 24 5.94 14.30 -5.96
C ILE A 24 7.11 13.33 -5.85
N TRP A 25 6.85 12.04 -5.69
CA TRP A 25 7.91 11.03 -5.62
C TRP A 25 8.73 10.95 -6.92
N LEU A 26 8.07 10.87 -8.09
CA LEU A 26 8.75 10.85 -9.38
C LEU A 26 9.47 12.17 -9.68
N GLY A 27 8.86 13.30 -9.33
CA GLY A 27 9.46 14.62 -9.43
C GLY A 27 10.70 14.75 -8.54
N SER A 28 10.67 14.18 -7.33
CA SER A 28 11.85 14.09 -6.46
C SER A 28 12.97 13.28 -7.13
N LYS A 29 12.64 12.15 -7.76
CA LYS A 29 13.62 11.34 -8.51
C LYS A 29 14.28 12.12 -9.64
N TRP A 30 13.46 12.86 -10.38
CA TRP A 30 13.95 13.74 -11.43
C TRP A 30 14.83 14.87 -10.87
N TYR A 31 14.42 15.52 -9.79
CA TYR A 31 15.14 16.67 -9.25
C TYR A 31 16.51 16.29 -8.64
N TYR A 32 16.56 15.21 -7.86
CA TYR A 32 17.80 14.76 -7.21
C TYR A 32 18.63 13.79 -8.07
N GLN A 33 18.14 13.40 -9.25
CA GLN A 33 18.78 12.44 -10.16
C GLN A 33 19.11 11.09 -9.50
N ASP A 34 18.35 10.70 -8.46
CA ASP A 34 18.59 9.50 -7.65
C ASP A 34 17.86 8.27 -8.21
N TRP A 35 18.00 8.00 -9.50
CA TRP A 35 17.32 6.88 -10.17
C TRP A 35 17.76 5.52 -9.63
N PHE A 36 16.85 4.54 -9.63
CA PHE A 36 17.19 3.19 -9.20
C PHE A 36 17.79 2.41 -10.37
N GLU A 37 18.94 1.78 -10.15
CA GLU A 37 19.53 0.85 -11.12
C GLU A 37 18.62 -0.37 -11.38
N ASN A 38 17.99 -0.88 -10.32
CA ASN A 38 17.06 -2.00 -10.43
C ASN A 38 15.65 -1.48 -10.80
N PRO A 39 15.12 -1.84 -12.00
CA PRO A 39 13.83 -1.37 -12.48
C PRO A 39 12.64 -1.87 -11.64
N PHE A 40 12.77 -2.99 -10.92
CA PHE A 40 11.70 -3.51 -10.06
C PHE A 40 11.51 -2.69 -8.78
N LYS A 41 12.48 -1.84 -8.42
CA LYS A 41 12.32 -0.91 -7.28
C LYS A 41 11.26 0.16 -7.54
N TYR A 42 11.02 0.53 -8.81
CA TYR A 42 9.98 1.51 -9.16
C TYR A 42 8.56 1.01 -8.86
N PRO A 43 8.10 -0.14 -9.40
CA PRO A 43 6.79 -0.68 -9.06
C PRO A 43 6.71 -1.08 -7.59
N ALA A 44 7.82 -1.49 -6.95
CA ALA A 44 7.85 -1.70 -5.50
C ALA A 44 7.54 -0.43 -4.70
N LYS A 45 8.16 0.71 -5.06
CA LYS A 45 7.90 1.99 -4.37
C LYS A 45 6.51 2.53 -4.69
N ALA A 46 6.07 2.42 -5.93
CA ALA A 46 4.73 2.84 -6.33
C ALA A 46 3.64 2.06 -5.59
N SER A 47 3.78 0.73 -5.46
CA SER A 47 2.80 -0.09 -4.72
C SER A 47 2.78 0.24 -3.23
N SER A 48 3.95 0.40 -2.60
CA SER A 48 4.03 0.82 -1.18
C SER A 48 3.39 2.19 -0.95
N LEU A 49 3.72 3.21 -1.75
CA LEU A 49 3.14 4.55 -1.60
C LEU A 49 1.62 4.54 -1.83
N THR A 50 1.18 3.81 -2.87
CA THR A 50 -0.26 3.66 -3.17
C THR A 50 -0.99 3.02 -2.00
N ALA A 51 -0.51 1.88 -1.50
CA ALA A 51 -1.11 1.19 -0.37
C ALA A 51 -1.14 2.08 0.88
N THR A 52 -0.07 2.82 1.17
CA THR A 52 -0.04 3.76 2.31
C THR A 52 -1.08 4.85 2.18
N VAL A 53 -1.21 5.51 1.02
CA VAL A 53 -2.23 6.53 0.79
C VAL A 53 -3.63 5.95 1.01
N LEU A 54 -3.90 4.76 0.47
CA LEU A 54 -5.19 4.09 0.65
C LEU A 54 -5.46 3.75 2.13
N MET A 55 -4.46 3.26 2.88
CA MET A 55 -4.60 2.99 4.32
C MET A 55 -4.87 4.27 5.12
N CYS A 56 -4.17 5.36 4.83
CA CYS A 56 -4.42 6.66 5.46
C CYS A 56 -5.86 7.12 5.21
N TRP A 57 -6.36 6.97 3.97
CA TRP A 57 -7.75 7.27 3.66
C TRP A 57 -8.73 6.34 4.38
N SER A 58 -8.44 5.04 4.50
CA SER A 58 -9.26 4.13 5.29
C SER A 58 -9.38 4.58 6.74
N ILE A 59 -8.29 5.06 7.36
CA ILE A 59 -8.30 5.63 8.73
C ILE A 59 -9.12 6.93 8.77
N ILE A 60 -8.93 7.84 7.81
CA ILE A 60 -9.68 9.10 7.76
C ILE A 60 -11.19 8.82 7.63
N LEU A 61 -11.59 7.91 6.75
CA LEU A 61 -12.98 7.54 6.53
C LEU A 61 -13.61 6.82 7.74
N SER A 62 -12.81 6.15 8.59
CA SER A 62 -13.33 5.48 9.79
C SER A 62 -13.74 6.45 10.89
N THR A 63 -13.26 7.70 10.85
CA THR A 63 -13.62 8.75 11.82
C THR A 63 -15.08 9.19 11.75
N ARG A 64 -15.78 8.94 10.63
CA ARG A 64 -17.18 9.38 10.38
C ARG A 64 -17.40 10.87 10.66
N ALA A 65 -16.44 11.69 10.27
CA ALA A 65 -16.59 13.13 10.42
C ALA A 65 -17.65 13.65 9.43
N SER A 66 -18.58 14.49 9.92
CA SER A 66 -19.72 15.00 9.14
C SER A 66 -19.32 15.71 7.84
N PHE A 67 -18.20 16.43 7.83
CA PHE A 67 -17.68 17.09 6.62
C PHE A 67 -17.24 16.09 5.54
N ILE A 68 -16.69 14.94 5.95
CA ILE A 68 -16.28 13.87 5.04
C ILE A 68 -17.53 13.21 4.47
N GLU A 69 -18.51 12.89 5.31
CA GLU A 69 -19.77 12.27 4.88
C GLU A 69 -20.49 13.13 3.84
N ASN A 70 -20.58 14.44 4.09
CA ASN A 70 -21.18 15.39 3.15
C ASN A 70 -20.46 15.38 1.79
N HIS A 71 -19.13 15.29 1.77
CA HIS A 71 -18.37 15.20 0.53
C HIS A 71 -18.69 13.92 -0.24
N PHE A 72 -18.62 12.77 0.43
CA PHE A 72 -18.80 11.43 -0.16
C PHE A 72 -20.26 11.08 -0.47
N GLY A 73 -21.22 11.89 -0.01
CA GLY A 73 -22.65 11.73 -0.32
C GLY A 73 -23.39 10.82 0.66
N GLY A 74 -22.96 10.82 1.93
CA GLY A 74 -23.60 10.10 3.03
C GLY A 74 -22.82 8.89 3.54
N LEU A 75 -23.24 8.39 4.70
CA LEU A 75 -22.59 7.30 5.44
C LEU A 75 -22.45 6.00 4.64
N ASP A 76 -23.49 5.61 3.90
CA ASP A 76 -23.46 4.38 3.09
C ASP A 76 -22.37 4.42 2.03
N LYS A 77 -22.10 5.60 1.46
CA LYS A 77 -21.06 5.79 0.45
C LYS A 77 -19.68 5.80 1.07
N VAL A 78 -19.52 6.48 2.21
CA VAL A 78 -18.27 6.43 2.98
C VAL A 78 -17.91 4.98 3.32
N TYR A 79 -18.88 4.18 3.78
CA TYR A 79 -18.66 2.77 4.11
C TYR A 79 -18.24 1.94 2.89
N GLN A 80 -18.92 2.09 1.75
CA GLN A 80 -18.56 1.39 0.51
C GLN A 80 -17.14 1.74 0.04
N VAL A 81 -16.81 3.04 0.07
CA VAL A 81 -15.47 3.52 -0.29
C VAL A 81 -14.44 2.94 0.66
N HIS A 82 -14.62 3.10 1.98
CA HIS A 82 -13.71 2.56 3.00
C HIS A 82 -13.44 1.06 2.81
N LYS A 83 -14.48 0.27 2.56
CA LYS A 83 -14.36 -1.17 2.29
C LYS A 83 -13.55 -1.46 1.04
N HIS A 84 -13.78 -0.73 -0.06
CA HIS A 84 -13.01 -0.90 -1.30
C HIS A 84 -11.54 -0.50 -1.12
N LEU A 85 -11.27 0.65 -0.50
CA LEU A 85 -9.90 1.13 -0.28
C LEU A 85 -9.11 0.16 0.61
N GLY A 86 -9.72 -0.35 1.69
CA GLY A 86 -9.07 -1.32 2.57
C GLY A 86 -8.70 -2.62 1.83
N LYS A 87 -9.63 -3.16 1.03
CA LYS A 87 -9.36 -4.35 0.20
C LYS A 87 -8.25 -4.12 -0.81
N TRP A 88 -8.27 -2.97 -1.51
CA TRP A 88 -7.23 -2.63 -2.48
C TRP A 88 -5.87 -2.40 -1.81
N ALA A 89 -5.82 -1.71 -0.67
CA ALA A 89 -4.60 -1.46 0.07
C ALA A 89 -3.89 -2.77 0.46
N VAL A 90 -4.65 -3.73 1.00
CA VAL A 90 -4.14 -5.06 1.36
C VAL A 90 -3.61 -5.81 0.14
N GLY A 91 -4.33 -5.80 -0.99
CA GLY A 91 -3.84 -6.46 -2.21
C GLY A 91 -2.57 -5.81 -2.77
N ILE A 92 -2.52 -4.47 -2.75
CA ILE A 92 -1.40 -3.70 -3.33
C ILE A 92 -0.15 -3.80 -2.46
N ILE A 93 -0.27 -3.78 -1.12
CA ILE A 93 0.91 -3.83 -0.24
C ILE A 93 1.68 -5.15 -0.37
N VAL A 94 1.02 -6.26 -0.69
CA VAL A 94 1.68 -7.56 -0.96
C VAL A 94 2.58 -7.48 -2.19
N LEU A 95 2.23 -6.67 -3.19
CA LEU A 95 3.06 -6.46 -4.38
C LEU A 95 4.39 -5.78 -4.05
N HIS A 96 4.47 -5.03 -2.94
CA HIS A 96 5.69 -4.32 -2.54
C HIS A 96 6.90 -5.26 -2.33
N PRO A 97 6.88 -6.22 -1.40
CA PRO A 97 7.99 -7.14 -1.21
C PRO A 97 8.22 -8.06 -2.42
N LEU A 98 7.16 -8.42 -3.17
CA LEU A 98 7.30 -9.21 -4.39
C LEU A 98 8.14 -8.48 -5.44
N PHE A 99 7.88 -7.20 -5.68
CA PHE A 99 8.69 -6.39 -6.59
C PHE A 99 10.08 -6.08 -6.03
N LEU A 100 10.24 -5.93 -4.70
CA LEU A 100 11.57 -5.74 -4.10
C LEU A 100 12.52 -6.93 -4.35
N SER A 101 11.98 -8.14 -4.45
CA SER A 101 12.75 -9.37 -4.67
C SER A 101 12.70 -9.86 -6.12
N ALA A 102 11.94 -9.20 -7.00
CA ALA A 102 11.68 -9.67 -8.36
C ALA A 102 12.93 -9.75 -9.26
N ASP A 103 13.99 -8.99 -8.95
CA ASP A 103 15.29 -9.11 -9.62
C ASP A 103 15.94 -10.49 -9.45
N ARG A 104 15.55 -11.22 -8.41
CA ARG A 104 16.06 -12.56 -8.08
C ARG A 104 15.12 -13.67 -8.50
N ILE A 105 14.07 -13.40 -9.28
CA ILE A 105 13.02 -14.40 -9.58
C ILE A 105 13.55 -15.68 -10.26
N LEU A 106 14.67 -15.58 -10.99
CA LEU A 106 15.33 -16.73 -11.62
C LEU A 106 16.12 -17.59 -10.63
N ASP A 107 16.54 -17.02 -9.49
CA ASP A 107 17.20 -17.71 -8.38
C ASP A 107 16.18 -17.85 -7.24
N LEU A 108 15.39 -18.92 -7.31
CA LEU A 108 14.29 -19.14 -6.38
C LEU A 108 14.73 -19.15 -4.88
N PRO A 109 15.87 -19.77 -4.50
CA PRO A 109 16.41 -19.63 -3.14
C PRO A 109 16.63 -18.18 -2.70
N GLU A 110 17.27 -17.36 -3.53
CA GLU A 110 17.56 -15.96 -3.20
C GLU A 110 16.31 -15.06 -3.26
N PHE A 111 15.34 -15.38 -4.12
CA PHE A 111 14.02 -14.77 -4.12
C PHE A 111 13.29 -15.01 -2.79
N ILE A 112 13.21 -16.26 -2.34
CA ILE A 112 12.56 -16.64 -1.08
C ILE A 112 13.28 -16.00 0.10
N ARG A 113 14.62 -15.98 0.08
CA ARG A 113 15.42 -15.32 1.11
C ARG A 113 15.09 -13.83 1.23
N GLY A 114 14.85 -13.14 0.12
CA GLY A 114 14.41 -11.75 0.09
C GLY A 114 12.98 -11.52 0.62
N LEU A 115 12.18 -12.57 0.78
CA LEU A 115 10.83 -12.51 1.36
C LEU A 115 10.76 -13.01 2.80
N TRP A 116 11.89 -13.48 3.36
CA TRP A 116 11.93 -14.15 4.66
C TRP A 116 12.87 -13.46 5.65
N PHE A 117 12.89 -13.93 6.89
CA PHE A 117 13.81 -13.42 7.90
C PHE A 117 15.26 -13.71 7.52
N VAL A 118 16.11 -12.69 7.65
CA VAL A 118 17.56 -12.77 7.36
C VAL A 118 18.35 -12.42 8.63
N PRO A 119 19.50 -13.08 8.91
CA PRO A 119 20.38 -12.69 10.01
C PRO A 119 20.79 -11.22 9.92
N THR A 120 20.58 -10.45 10.98
CA THR A 120 20.77 -9.00 10.93
C THR A 120 22.22 -8.55 11.00
N GLY A 121 23.10 -9.33 11.65
CA GLY A 121 24.53 -9.02 11.79
C GLY A 121 24.82 -7.64 12.39
N GLY A 122 23.88 -7.06 13.17
CA GLY A 122 23.96 -5.69 13.70
C GLY A 122 23.54 -4.58 12.73
N SER A 123 23.17 -4.88 11.49
CA SER A 123 22.72 -3.90 10.50
C SER A 123 21.29 -3.42 10.78
N ARG A 124 21.13 -2.11 11.00
CA ARG A 124 19.82 -1.46 11.17
C ARG A 124 18.90 -1.66 9.96
N TYR A 125 19.47 -1.73 8.77
CA TYR A 125 18.70 -1.98 7.54
C TYR A 125 18.03 -3.36 7.56
N LEU A 126 18.78 -4.40 7.96
CA LEU A 126 18.25 -5.77 8.04
C LEU A 126 17.27 -5.96 9.20
N VAL A 127 17.39 -5.18 10.27
CA VAL A 127 16.36 -5.10 11.32
C VAL A 127 15.05 -4.56 10.72
N GLY A 128 15.11 -3.47 9.96
CA GLY A 128 13.95 -2.91 9.27
C GLY A 128 13.30 -3.90 8.28
N HIS A 129 14.12 -4.64 7.54
CA HIS A 129 13.66 -5.73 6.67
C HIS A 129 12.84 -6.78 7.45
N ASN A 130 13.42 -7.31 8.54
CA ASN A 130 12.76 -8.34 9.34
C ASN A 130 11.49 -7.84 10.03
N LEU A 131 11.44 -6.56 10.45
CA LEU A 131 10.22 -5.94 10.95
C LEU A 131 9.13 -5.87 9.88
N GLY A 132 9.51 -5.58 8.63
CA GLY A 132 8.62 -5.64 7.48
C GLY A 132 8.03 -7.04 7.26
N VAL A 133 8.88 -8.08 7.27
CA VAL A 133 8.45 -9.48 7.18
C VAL A 133 7.50 -9.84 8.32
N ALA A 134 7.84 -9.50 9.57
CA ALA A 134 7.00 -9.76 10.74
C ALA A 134 5.62 -9.09 10.62
N THR A 135 5.57 -7.84 10.15
CA THR A 135 4.32 -7.08 9.97
C THR A 135 3.48 -7.67 8.85
N LEU A 136 4.10 -8.13 7.76
CA LEU A 136 3.41 -8.80 6.66
C LEU A 136 2.79 -10.13 7.12
N LEU A 137 3.52 -10.93 7.90
CA LEU A 137 3.00 -12.17 8.49
C LEU A 137 1.85 -11.90 9.47
N LEU A 138 2.00 -10.90 10.34
CA LEU A 138 0.94 -10.49 11.26
C LEU A 138 -0.33 -10.07 10.49
N MET A 139 -0.18 -9.26 9.45
CA MET A 139 -1.28 -8.88 8.57
C MET A 139 -1.94 -10.12 7.96
N GLY A 140 -1.16 -11.07 7.44
CA GLY A 140 -1.68 -12.33 6.88
C GLY A 140 -2.46 -13.16 7.89
N ILE A 141 -1.96 -13.26 9.14
CA ILE A 141 -2.66 -13.94 10.24
C ILE A 141 -3.98 -13.24 10.56
N LEU A 142 -3.99 -11.92 10.69
CA LEU A 142 -5.20 -11.15 11.00
C LEU A 142 -6.27 -11.30 9.90
N LEU A 143 -5.85 -11.30 8.63
CA LEU A 143 -6.76 -11.53 7.50
C LEU A 143 -7.33 -12.95 7.47
N PHE A 144 -6.56 -13.94 7.92
CA PHE A 144 -7.07 -15.32 8.02
C PHE A 144 -8.09 -15.49 9.15
N LEU A 145 -7.97 -14.70 10.22
CA LEU A 145 -8.83 -14.76 11.40
C LEU A 145 -10.10 -13.89 11.29
N THR A 146 -10.25 -13.04 10.27
CA THR A 146 -11.37 -12.09 10.12
C THR A 146 -12.17 -12.32 8.85
#